data_AF-A0A5E6UH15-F1
#
_entry.id   AF-A0A5E6UH15-F1
#
_cell.length_a   1.000
_cell.length_b   1.000
_cell.length_c   1.000
_cell.angle_alpha   90.00
_cell.angle_beta   90.00
_cell.angle_gamma   90.00
#
_symmetry.space_group_name_H-M   'P 1'
#
loop_
_entity.id
_entity.type
_entity.pdbx_description
1 polymer ?
#
loop_
_entity_poly.entity_id
_entity_poly.type
_entity_poly.pdbx_seq_one_letter_code
_entity_poly.pdbx_strand_id
1 'polypeptide(L)' 'METEILSDEELAELTGYKARAYQRRWLIERQWVFVESRGKRPLVGRMYARMKLGMISSTIADPNPPPAAPAWTPDYSRVN' A
#
# COMPACT_ATOMS: atom_id res chain seq x y z
N MET A 1 6.50 14.20 -8.35
CA MET A 1 5.34 13.42 -7.86
C MET A 1 5.77 11.97 -7.83
N GLU A 2 5.77 11.33 -6.67
CA GLU A 2 5.92 9.87 -6.61
C GLU A 2 4.70 9.21 -7.24
N THR A 3 4.92 8.16 -8.02
CA THR A 3 3.81 7.39 -8.61
C THR A 3 3.42 6.25 -7.67
N GLU A 4 2.13 5.98 -7.58
CA GLU A 4 1.58 4.89 -6.76
C GLU A 4 1.91 3.49 -7.31
N ILE A 5 2.49 3.41 -8.51
CA ILE A 5 2.96 2.18 -9.15
C ILE A 5 4.47 2.18 -9.12
N LEU A 6 5.09 1.03 -8.82
CA LEU A 6 6.55 0.89 -8.89
C LEU A 6 7.06 1.20 -10.31
N SER A 7 8.17 1.93 -10.37
CA SER A 7 8.92 2.16 -11.61
C SER A 7 9.57 0.87 -12.10
N ASP A 8 10.10 0.88 -13.33
CA ASP A 8 10.82 -0.30 -13.86
C ASP A 8 12.09 -0.59 -13.08
N GLU A 9 12.78 0.45 -12.61
CA GLU A 9 13.99 0.37 -11.79
C GLU A 9 13.68 -0.24 -10.42
N GLU A 10 12.67 0.29 -9.73
CA GLU A 10 12.28 -0.22 -8.40
C GLU A 10 11.80 -1.67 -8.46
N LEU A 11 11.10 -2.04 -9.53
CA LEU A 11 10.68 -3.41 -9.73
C LEU A 11 11.88 -4.32 -10.03
N ALA A 12 12.90 -3.83 -10.74
CA ALA A 12 14.14 -4.57 -10.96
C ALA A 12 14.95 -4.72 -9.66
N GLU A 13 14.97 -3.71 -8.79
CA GLU A 13 15.58 -3.78 -7.46
C GLU A 13 14.85 -4.78 -6.55
N LEU A 14 13.51 -4.74 -6.55
CA LEU A 14 12.68 -5.65 -5.76
C LEU A 14 12.83 -7.11 -6.19
N THR A 15 12.86 -7.37 -7.50
CA THR A 15 12.86 -8.74 -8.04
C THR A 15 14.26 -9.29 -8.33
N GLY A 16 15.27 -8.41 -8.45
CA GLY A 16 16.62 -8.76 -8.91
C GLY A 16 16.74 -9.00 -10.42
N TYR A 17 15.68 -8.76 -11.21
CA TYR A 17 15.66 -9.06 -12.65
C TYR A 17 15.31 -7.84 -13.49
N LYS A 18 16.04 -7.64 -14.61
CA LYS A 18 15.71 -6.62 -15.62
C LYS A 18 14.67 -7.09 -16.64
N ALA A 19 14.62 -8.40 -16.92
CA ALA A 19 13.71 -8.94 -17.93
C ALA A 19 12.31 -9.17 -17.35
N ARG A 20 11.29 -8.58 -18.00
CA ARG A 20 9.87 -8.64 -17.59
C ARG A 20 9.33 -10.06 -17.39
N ALA A 21 9.81 -11.03 -18.18
CA ALA A 21 9.41 -12.43 -18.02
C ALA A 21 9.85 -13.00 -16.67
N TYR A 22 11.08 -12.70 -16.23
CA TYR A 22 11.61 -13.15 -14.94
C TYR A 22 11.00 -12.39 -13.76
N GLN A 23 10.76 -11.08 -13.92
CA GLN A 23 10.04 -10.28 -12.92
C GLN A 23 8.65 -10.88 -12.62
N ARG A 24 7.88 -11.22 -13.66
CA ARG A 24 6.57 -11.85 -13.50
C ARG A 24 6.66 -13.21 -12.84
N ARG A 25 7.60 -14.06 -13.27
CA ARG A 25 7.82 -15.37 -12.65
C ARG A 25 8.10 -15.23 -11.15
N TRP A 26 9.00 -14.31 -10.78
CA TRP A 26 9.33 -14.02 -9.39
C TRP A 26 8.10 -13.58 -8.57
N LEU A 27 7.27 -12.70 -9.15
CA LEU A 27 6.04 -12.19 -8.51
C LEU A 27 5.03 -13.33 -8.31
N ILE A 28 4.85 -14.20 -9.30
CA ILE A 28 3.95 -15.36 -9.22
C ILE A 28 4.46 -16.36 -8.17
N GLU A 29 5.73 -16.73 -8.20
CA GLU A 29 6.33 -17.69 -7.25
C GLU A 29 6.18 -17.23 -5.79
N ARG A 30 6.24 -15.92 -5.53
CA ARG A 30 6.12 -15.32 -4.19
C ARG A 30 4.71 -14.85 -3.85
N GLN A 31 3.74 -15.16 -4.71
CA GLN A 31 2.33 -14.82 -4.52
C GLN A 31 2.12 -13.31 -4.28
N TRP A 32 2.78 -12.49 -5.11
CA TRP A 32 2.54 -11.05 -5.15
C TRP A 32 1.32 -10.74 -6.01
N VAL A 33 0.51 -9.78 -5.57
CA VAL A 33 -0.61 -9.24 -6.36
C VAL A 33 -0.09 -8.14 -7.29
N PHE A 34 -0.36 -8.28 -8.59
CA PHE A 34 0.03 -7.32 -9.62
C PHE A 34 -0.92 -7.37 -10.81
N VAL A 35 -0.89 -6.33 -11.65
CA VAL A 35 -1.62 -6.27 -12.92
C VAL A 35 -0.62 -6.18 -14.07
N GLU A 36 -0.95 -6.69 -15.25
CA GLU A 36 -0.11 -6.52 -16.43
C GLU A 36 -0.62 -5.38 -17.32
N SER A 37 0.30 -4.55 -17.81
CA SER A 37 -0.01 -3.59 -18.88
C SER A 37 -0.10 -4.29 -20.25
N ARG A 38 -0.60 -3.57 -21.27
CA ARG A 38 -0.61 -4.03 -22.68
C ARG A 38 0.75 -4.54 -23.17
N GLY A 39 1.85 -4.01 -22.62
CA GLY A 39 3.22 -4.40 -22.97
C GLY A 39 3.81 -5.53 -22.12
N LYS A 40 2.98 -6.32 -21.41
CA LYS A 40 3.39 -7.35 -20.45
C LYS A 40 4.30 -6.82 -19.34
N ARG A 41 4.19 -5.52 -19.02
CA ARG A 41 4.90 -4.90 -17.90
C ARG A 41 4.09 -5.19 -16.63
N PRO A 42 4.66 -5.88 -15.63
CA PRO A 42 4.01 -6.03 -14.34
C PRO A 42 3.92 -4.67 -13.63
N LEU A 43 2.74 -4.36 -13.11
CA LEU A 43 2.42 -3.14 -12.36
C LEU A 43 2.10 -3.56 -10.93
N VAL A 44 2.93 -3.11 -10.00
CA VAL A 44 2.80 -3.37 -8.57
C VAL A 44 2.52 -2.05 -7.86
N GLY A 45 1.50 -1.99 -7.02
CA GLY A 45 1.23 -0.83 -6.20
C GLY A 45 2.33 -0.62 -5.16
N ARG A 46 2.86 0.60 -5.06
CA ARG A 46 3.89 0.98 -4.07
C ARG A 46 3.42 0.74 -2.64
N MET A 47 2.18 1.11 -2.32
CA MET A 47 1.58 0.84 -1.00
C MET A 47 1.50 -0.66 -0.71
N TYR A 48 1.07 -1.47 -1.69
CA TYR A 48 1.04 -2.92 -1.53
C TYR A 48 2.45 -3.49 -1.29
N ALA A 49 3.45 -3.02 -2.04
CA ALA A 49 4.84 -3.44 -1.84
C ALA A 49 5.34 -3.09 -0.42
N ARG A 50 5.07 -1.88 0.08
CA ARG A 50 5.38 -1.47 1.46
C ARG A 50 4.72 -2.40 2.48
N MET A 51 3.42 -2.65 2.35
CA MET A 51 2.68 -3.56 3.23
C MET A 51 3.25 -4.98 3.20
N LYS A 52 3.55 -5.52 2.01
CA LYS A 52 4.09 -6.88 1.85
C LYS A 52 5.50 -7.02 2.43
N LEU A 53 6.29 -5.95 2.43
CA LEU A 53 7.65 -5.88 3.00
C LEU A 53 7.66 -5.60 4.52
N GLY A 54 6.50 -5.60 5.17
CA GLY A 54 6.41 -5.37 6.62
C GLY A 54 6.54 -3.90 7.03
N MET A 55 6.52 -2.97 6.08
CA MET A 55 6.34 -1.56 6.41
C MET A 55 4.85 -1.32 6.70
N ILE A 56 4.51 -1.24 7.98
CA ILE A 56 3.28 -0.60 8.42
C ILE A 56 3.32 0.85 7.94
N SER A 57 2.31 1.27 7.18
CA SER A 57 2.19 2.66 6.74
C SER A 57 2.21 3.55 7.98
N SER A 58 3.23 4.39 8.13
CA SER A 58 3.32 5.38 9.19
C SER A 58 2.15 6.37 9.17
N THR A 59 1.31 6.35 8.13
CA THR A 59 0.04 7.09 8.08
C THR A 59 -1.04 6.56 9.03
N ILE A 60 -0.88 5.35 9.60
CA ILE A 60 -1.80 4.85 10.65
C ILE A 60 -1.32 5.28 12.05
N ALA A 61 -0.04 5.60 12.19
CA ALA A 61 0.52 6.16 13.41
C ALA A 61 0.72 7.66 13.21
N ASP A 62 -0.37 8.41 13.06
CA ASP A 62 -0.30 9.85 13.28
C ASP A 62 0.09 10.06 14.76
N PRO A 63 1.29 10.59 15.08
CA PRO A 63 1.68 10.83 16.48
C PRO A 63 0.78 11.87 17.14
N ASN A 64 -0.04 12.57 16.36
CA ASN A 64 -1.06 13.49 16.83
C ASN A 64 -2.45 13.04 16.31
N PRO A 65 -3.08 12.03 16.95
CA PRO A 65 -4.46 11.70 16.62
C PRO A 65 -5.33 12.95 16.76
N PRO A 66 -6.31 13.19 15.86
CA PRO A 66 -7.25 14.28 16.05
C PRO A 66 -7.89 14.15 17.44
N PRO A 67 -8.10 15.26 18.16
CA PRO A 67 -8.71 15.21 19.49
C PRO A 67 -9.99 14.39 19.41
N ALA A 68 -10.13 13.41 20.32
CA ALA A 68 -11.28 12.53 20.36
C ALA A 68 -12.56 13.38 20.27
N ALA A 69 -13.41 13.10 19.28
CA ALA A 69 -14.68 13.80 19.14
C ALA A 69 -15.42 13.70 20.50
N PRO A 70 -16.00 14.81 21.00
CA PRO A 70 -16.69 14.78 22.28
C PRO A 70 -17.79 13.71 22.21
N ALA A 71 -17.76 12.77 23.15
CA ALA A 71 -18.81 11.77 23.27
C ALA A 71 -20.14 12.51 23.46
N TRP A 72 -21.08 12.29 22.55
CA TRP A 72 -22.39 12.93 22.62
C TRP A 72 -23.08 12.50 23.93
N THR A 73 -23.19 13.42 24.88
CA THR A 73 -23.89 13.22 26.14
C THR A 73 -25.33 13.74 26.01
N PRO A 74 -26.34 12.86 25.93
CA PRO A 74 -27.73 13.29 26.00
C PRO A 74 -28.02 13.91 27.38
N ASP A 75 -28.59 15.11 27.38
CA ASP A 75 -29.03 15.80 28.59
C ASP A 75 -30.46 15.34 28.95
N TYR A 76 -30.58 14.65 30.08
CA TYR A 76 -31.87 14.18 30.61
C TYR A 76 -32.47 15.13 31.64
N SER A 77 -31.93 16.34 31.82
CA SER A 77 -32.40 17.33 32.80
C SER A 77 -33.86 17.80 32.63
N ARG A 78 -34.52 17.41 31.52
CA ARG A 78 -35.90 17.78 31.20
C ARG A 78 -36.87 16.60 31.09
N VAL A 79 -36.46 15.39 31.49
CA VAL A 79 -37.37 14.25 31.56
C VAL A 79 -38.04 14.25 32.94
N ASN A 80 -39.22 14.85 33.03
CA ASN A 80 -40.14 14.77 34.17
C ASN A 80 -41.57 14.58 33.68
#